data_AF-A0A4Z0NB77-F1
#
_entry.id   AF-A0A4Z0NB77-F1
#
_cell.length_a   1.000
_cell.length_b   1.000
_cell.length_c   1.000
_cell.angle_alpha   90.00
_cell.angle_beta   90.00
_cell.angle_gamma   90.00
#
_symmetry.space_group_name_H-M   'P 1'
#
loop_
_entity.id
_entity.type
_entity.pdbx_description
1 polymer ?
#
loop_
_entity_poly.entity_id
_entity_poly.type
_entity_poly.pdbx_seq_one_letter_code
_entity_poly.pdbx_strand_id
1 'polypeptide(L)'
;MASLSLLAPAPLTVRRRVQPTPSADLSRMTRYRGGTYSHTVGTVVFADGTSARTDLIRLNPNIEAYSLDFSGVAPTTPSRYRADTWAAVPHLRARAHEAEVAWILRNSYPAISTTALSDDLRAAGYAIGRRNITEHEAIAGTQAAIWYLTNGLQLDVRPLNVPTRITEDARAVRVEFDGDRQLAGYAAEVSTHHGAVLTLQKSHDARHWHDVAASTVTVPAGGGRITKSLGVGSTVAHHRHGHPAGGYRHYRLVIDGDATIAGLTFRLNESRLYRNAEPVVRLYDYLLTGARAARRAAMVPELETVDAGVDAGLIGPLRLVISDAAAVRASDGYDIVGADGATVTKPIRPHEEFFLRAAPQSRAATLTVEIPGNPRGFGGRVITGVARDEVADSYTPVALAVPVQLVVEFDLDWAVAGSAAKSDR
;
A
#
# COMPACT_ATOMS: atom_id res chain seq x y z
N MET A 1 -49.11 28.49 32.18
CA MET A 1 -47.84 28.02 31.56
C MET A 1 -47.64 26.58 31.99
N ALA A 2 -48.19 25.63 31.23
CA ALA A 2 -48.07 24.21 31.51
C ALA A 2 -46.84 23.66 30.78
N SER A 3 -45.93 23.05 31.53
CA SER A 3 -44.71 22.41 31.07
C SER A 3 -45.02 21.35 30.00
N LEU A 4 -44.38 21.49 28.83
CA LEU A 4 -44.32 20.44 27.83
C LEU A 4 -43.51 19.28 28.42
N SER A 5 -44.21 18.19 28.74
CA SER A 5 -43.59 16.92 29.10
C SER A 5 -42.71 16.45 27.93
N LEU A 6 -41.40 16.41 28.14
CA LEU A 6 -40.45 15.72 27.28
C LEU A 6 -40.85 14.24 27.24
N LEU A 7 -41.56 13.84 26.18
CA LEU A 7 -41.75 12.43 25.83
C LEU A 7 -40.36 11.83 25.64
N ALA A 8 -40.08 10.75 26.37
CA ALA A 8 -38.87 9.96 26.14
C ALA A 8 -38.87 9.50 24.67
N PRO A 9 -37.78 9.70 23.92
CA PRO A 9 -37.71 9.30 22.53
C PRO A 9 -37.95 7.79 22.40
N ALA A 10 -38.80 7.39 21.45
CA ALA A 10 -39.02 5.98 21.14
C ALA A 10 -37.69 5.35 20.68
N PRO A 11 -37.34 4.13 21.16
CA PRO A 11 -36.07 3.51 20.81
C PRO A 11 -35.99 3.20 19.31
N LEU A 12 -34.88 3.62 18.70
CA LEU A 12 -34.55 3.40 17.29
C LEU A 12 -33.60 2.21 17.17
N THR A 13 -33.99 1.17 16.43
CA THR A 13 -33.12 0.03 16.13
C THR A 13 -32.48 0.23 14.76
N VAL A 14 -31.18 -0.05 14.64
CA VAL A 14 -30.44 0.10 13.38
C VAL A 14 -29.75 -1.22 13.02
N ARG A 15 -29.95 -1.69 11.79
CA ARG A 15 -29.24 -2.83 11.21
C ARG A 15 -28.43 -2.39 10.00
N ARG A 16 -27.14 -2.72 9.98
CA ARG A 16 -26.22 -2.39 8.87
C ARG A 16 -26.06 -3.55 7.89
N ARG A 17 -26.12 -3.26 6.58
CA ARG A 17 -25.64 -4.11 5.48
C ARG A 17 -24.61 -3.35 4.65
N VAL A 18 -23.60 -4.06 4.14
CA VAL A 18 -22.51 -3.45 3.36
C VAL A 18 -22.37 -4.19 2.03
N GLN A 19 -22.42 -3.44 0.93
CA GLN A 19 -22.30 -3.95 -0.42
C GLN A 19 -21.32 -3.11 -1.26
N PRO A 20 -20.29 -3.73 -1.86
CA PRO A 20 -19.47 -3.06 -2.87
C PRO A 20 -20.23 -2.99 -4.20
N THR A 21 -20.23 -1.82 -4.83
CA THR A 21 -20.80 -1.61 -6.17
C THR A 21 -19.67 -1.28 -7.15
N PRO A 22 -19.30 -2.21 -8.05
CA PRO A 22 -18.28 -1.95 -9.07
C PRO A 22 -18.81 -1.00 -10.15
N SER A 23 -17.91 -0.20 -10.72
CA SER A 23 -18.23 0.64 -11.90
C SER A 23 -18.30 -0.14 -13.22
N ALA A 24 -17.98 -1.44 -13.21
CA ALA A 24 -17.91 -2.30 -14.39
C ALA A 24 -18.87 -3.50 -14.27
N ASP A 25 -19.36 -4.02 -15.40
CA ASP A 25 -20.13 -5.25 -15.44
C ASP A 25 -19.22 -6.46 -15.14
N LEU A 26 -19.42 -7.07 -13.97
CA LEU A 26 -18.67 -8.24 -13.51
C LEU A 26 -19.39 -9.57 -13.78
N SER A 27 -20.53 -9.55 -14.49
CA SER A 27 -21.37 -10.73 -14.71
C SER A 27 -20.67 -11.83 -15.54
N ARG A 28 -19.69 -11.46 -16.38
CA ARG A 28 -19.00 -12.35 -17.31
C ARG A 28 -17.50 -12.08 -17.37
N MET A 29 -16.78 -12.43 -16.31
CA MET A 29 -15.32 -12.37 -16.31
C MET A 29 -14.72 -13.65 -16.86
N THR A 30 -13.84 -13.53 -17.85
CA THR A 30 -13.09 -14.67 -18.40
C THR A 30 -11.62 -14.32 -18.54
N ARG A 31 -10.75 -15.17 -18.00
CA ARG A 31 -9.30 -15.10 -18.26
C ARG A 31 -9.01 -16.00 -19.45
N TYR A 32 -8.66 -15.40 -20.58
CA TYR A 32 -8.20 -16.16 -21.74
C TYR A 32 -6.79 -16.68 -21.50
N ARG A 33 -6.41 -17.75 -22.23
CA ARG A 33 -5.07 -18.36 -22.26
C ARG A 33 -4.00 -17.30 -22.01
N GLY A 34 -3.07 -17.57 -21.10
CA GLY A 34 -1.85 -16.78 -20.95
C GLY A 34 -1.12 -16.69 -22.28
N GLY A 35 -1.45 -15.69 -23.09
CA GLY A 35 -0.64 -15.25 -24.22
C GLY A 35 0.67 -14.67 -23.71
N THR A 36 1.57 -14.32 -24.63
CA THR A 36 2.83 -13.66 -24.34
C THR A 36 2.61 -12.64 -23.22
N TYR A 37 3.29 -12.84 -22.09
CA TYR A 37 3.35 -11.91 -20.98
C TYR A 37 3.22 -10.48 -21.49
N SER A 38 2.39 -9.66 -20.84
CA SER A 38 2.29 -8.26 -21.23
C SER A 38 3.70 -7.68 -21.37
N HIS A 39 3.90 -6.78 -22.33
CA HIS A 39 5.17 -6.07 -22.50
C HIS A 39 5.56 -5.27 -21.24
N THR A 40 4.69 -5.23 -20.23
CA THR A 40 4.85 -4.64 -18.91
C THR A 40 5.43 -5.59 -17.84
N VAL A 41 5.84 -6.82 -18.17
CA VAL A 41 6.38 -7.75 -17.16
C VAL A 41 7.72 -7.29 -16.60
N GLY A 42 7.74 -7.02 -15.29
CA GLY A 42 8.93 -6.77 -14.49
C GLY A 42 9.34 -8.02 -13.71
N THR A 43 10.58 -8.09 -13.25
CA THR A 43 11.01 -9.07 -12.23
C THR A 43 11.35 -8.32 -10.96
N VAL A 44 10.73 -8.73 -9.85
CA VAL A 44 11.05 -8.24 -8.51
C VAL A 44 11.79 -9.32 -7.73
N VAL A 45 12.64 -8.88 -6.80
CA VAL A 45 13.41 -9.72 -5.88
C VAL A 45 12.95 -9.44 -4.46
N PHE A 46 12.70 -10.50 -3.69
CA PHE A 46 12.28 -10.42 -2.30
C PHE A 46 13.47 -10.57 -1.35
N ALA A 47 13.27 -10.18 -0.08
CA ALA A 47 14.30 -10.19 0.95
C ALA A 47 14.83 -11.60 1.28
N ASP A 48 14.06 -12.65 0.99
CA ASP A 48 14.49 -14.06 1.11
C ASP A 48 15.32 -14.56 -0.08
N GLY A 49 15.57 -13.68 -1.08
CA GLY A 49 16.32 -13.99 -2.30
C GLY A 49 15.49 -14.62 -3.41
N THR A 50 14.22 -14.93 -3.17
CA THR A 50 13.30 -15.38 -4.23
C THR A 50 12.96 -14.23 -5.18
N SER A 51 12.49 -14.57 -6.37
CA SER A 51 12.10 -13.56 -7.37
C SER A 51 10.80 -13.95 -8.06
N ALA A 52 10.09 -12.94 -8.53
CA ALA A 52 8.80 -13.10 -9.18
C ALA A 52 8.68 -12.19 -10.39
N ARG A 53 7.98 -12.69 -11.41
CA ARG A 53 7.48 -11.84 -12.47
C ARG A 53 6.20 -11.15 -12.00
N THR A 54 6.11 -9.85 -12.24
CA THR A 54 4.91 -9.07 -11.95
C THR A 54 4.18 -8.76 -13.25
N ASP A 55 2.87 -8.88 -13.26
CA ASP A 55 2.03 -8.60 -14.42
C ASP A 55 0.69 -7.99 -13.98
N LEU A 56 0.08 -7.19 -14.86
CA LEU A 56 -1.29 -6.72 -14.69
C LEU A 56 -2.23 -7.67 -15.42
N ILE A 57 -2.94 -8.50 -14.67
CA ILE A 57 -3.82 -9.53 -15.23
C ILE A 57 -5.03 -8.84 -15.86
N ARG A 58 -5.36 -9.21 -17.11
CA ARG A 58 -6.53 -8.70 -17.82
C ARG A 58 -7.59 -9.79 -17.96
N LEU A 59 -8.75 -9.56 -17.37
CA LEU A 59 -9.95 -10.37 -17.57
C LEU A 59 -10.83 -9.72 -18.63
N ASN A 60 -11.48 -10.48 -19.49
CA ASN A 60 -12.51 -9.96 -20.39
C ASN A 60 -13.75 -9.51 -19.57
N PRO A 61 -14.37 -8.35 -19.86
CA PRO A 61 -14.14 -7.43 -20.99
C PRO A 61 -13.21 -6.24 -20.68
N ASN A 62 -11.93 -6.51 -20.36
CA ASN A 62 -10.87 -5.53 -20.03
C ASN A 62 -10.86 -5.03 -18.58
N ILE A 63 -11.17 -5.92 -17.64
CA ILE A 63 -11.01 -5.68 -16.22
C ILE A 63 -9.56 -6.00 -15.84
N GLU A 64 -8.84 -4.98 -15.38
CA GLU A 64 -7.48 -5.07 -14.87
C GLU A 64 -7.50 -5.61 -13.45
N ALA A 65 -6.54 -6.46 -13.10
CA ALA A 65 -6.50 -7.13 -11.83
C ALA A 65 -5.07 -7.51 -11.41
N TYR A 66 -4.85 -7.58 -10.09
CA TYR A 66 -3.60 -8.03 -9.50
C TYR A 66 -3.73 -9.41 -8.87
N SER A 67 -2.65 -10.18 -8.85
CA SER A 67 -2.63 -11.48 -8.18
C SER A 67 -2.77 -11.30 -6.66
N LEU A 68 -3.64 -12.10 -6.05
CA LEU A 68 -3.78 -12.24 -4.61
C LEU A 68 -3.02 -13.44 -4.04
N ASP A 69 -2.46 -14.29 -4.91
CA ASP A 69 -1.68 -15.44 -4.50
C ASP A 69 -0.40 -15.60 -5.32
N PHE A 70 0.73 -15.54 -4.62
CA PHE A 70 2.04 -15.79 -5.20
C PHE A 70 2.19 -17.22 -5.76
N SER A 71 1.56 -18.23 -5.14
CA SER A 71 1.59 -19.62 -5.63
C SER A 71 0.55 -19.93 -6.71
N GLY A 72 -0.34 -18.98 -7.01
CA GLY A 72 -1.47 -19.20 -7.90
C GLY A 72 -1.04 -19.44 -9.34
N VAL A 73 -1.71 -20.37 -10.02
CA VAL A 73 -1.38 -20.75 -11.40
C VAL A 73 -2.26 -20.00 -12.40
N ALA A 74 -1.66 -19.54 -13.51
CA ALA A 74 -2.41 -18.98 -14.63
C ALA A 74 -3.11 -20.10 -15.42
N PRO A 75 -4.38 -19.93 -15.82
CA PRO A 75 -5.09 -20.94 -16.59
C PRO A 75 -4.49 -21.07 -17.99
N THR A 76 -4.36 -22.31 -18.47
CA THR A 76 -3.87 -22.63 -19.82
C THR A 76 -4.95 -22.59 -20.89
N THR A 77 -6.21 -22.62 -20.47
CA THR A 77 -7.42 -22.51 -21.30
C THR A 77 -8.25 -21.30 -20.85
N PRO A 78 -9.21 -20.82 -21.66
CA PRO A 78 -10.15 -19.82 -21.20
C PRO A 78 -10.90 -20.30 -19.96
N SER A 79 -10.77 -19.57 -18.84
CA SER A 79 -11.38 -19.93 -17.55
C SER A 79 -12.27 -18.80 -17.04
N ARG A 80 -13.43 -19.18 -16.50
CA ARG A 80 -14.43 -18.23 -16.00
C ARG A 80 -14.10 -17.81 -14.58
N TYR A 81 -14.19 -16.52 -14.32
CA TYR A 81 -14.02 -15.91 -13.01
C TYR A 81 -15.37 -15.38 -12.52
N ARG A 82 -15.61 -15.47 -11.22
CA ARG A 82 -16.76 -14.88 -10.53
C ARG A 82 -16.27 -13.84 -9.54
N ALA A 83 -16.98 -12.71 -9.46
CA ALA A 83 -16.80 -11.74 -8.41
C ALA A 83 -17.23 -12.32 -7.06
N ASP A 84 -16.37 -12.18 -6.06
CA ASP A 84 -16.59 -12.64 -4.71
C ASP A 84 -15.91 -11.70 -3.71
N THR A 85 -16.02 -12.03 -2.43
CA THR A 85 -15.42 -11.29 -1.32
C THR A 85 -14.03 -11.80 -0.97
N TRP A 86 -13.25 -10.95 -0.28
CA TRP A 86 -11.94 -11.31 0.28
C TRP A 86 -11.94 -12.66 1.02
N ALA A 87 -12.98 -12.96 1.80
CA ALA A 87 -13.10 -14.19 2.57
C ALA A 87 -13.31 -15.46 1.72
N ALA A 88 -13.69 -15.32 0.44
CA ALA A 88 -13.79 -16.45 -0.46
C ALA A 88 -12.41 -17.06 -0.77
N VAL A 89 -11.34 -16.26 -0.68
CA VAL A 89 -9.97 -16.71 -0.93
C VAL A 89 -9.39 -17.36 0.34
N PRO A 90 -9.09 -18.67 0.34
CA PRO A 90 -8.81 -19.42 1.57
C PRO A 90 -7.64 -18.88 2.41
N HIS A 91 -6.48 -18.58 1.81
CA HIS A 91 -5.31 -18.08 2.55
C HIS A 91 -5.49 -16.65 3.07
N LEU A 92 -6.47 -15.91 2.54
CA LEU A 92 -6.77 -14.55 2.97
C LEU A 92 -7.74 -14.49 4.15
N ARG A 93 -8.46 -15.57 4.47
CA ARG A 93 -9.35 -15.62 5.65
C ARG A 93 -8.63 -15.34 6.96
N ALA A 94 -7.38 -15.79 7.07
CA ALA A 94 -6.53 -15.55 8.23
C ALA A 94 -5.84 -14.16 8.21
N ARG A 95 -6.02 -13.37 7.13
CA ARG A 95 -5.31 -12.11 6.89
C ARG A 95 -6.28 -10.94 6.77
N ALA A 96 -6.39 -10.17 7.85
CA ALA A 96 -7.20 -8.95 7.91
C ALA A 96 -6.47 -7.75 7.26
N HIS A 97 -6.29 -7.80 5.93
CA HIS A 97 -5.64 -6.75 5.13
C HIS A 97 -6.47 -6.26 3.93
N GLU A 98 -7.77 -6.59 3.88
CA GLU A 98 -8.65 -6.20 2.76
C GLU A 98 -8.68 -4.67 2.58
N ALA A 99 -8.79 -3.91 3.67
CA ALA A 99 -8.85 -2.45 3.62
C ALA A 99 -7.55 -1.83 3.07
N GLU A 100 -6.39 -2.36 3.49
CA GLU A 100 -5.09 -1.95 2.98
C GLU A 100 -4.93 -2.26 1.49
N VAL A 101 -5.32 -3.46 1.05
CA VAL A 101 -5.26 -3.80 -0.38
C VAL A 101 -6.23 -2.94 -1.19
N ALA A 102 -7.45 -2.70 -0.68
CA ALA A 102 -8.40 -1.80 -1.33
C ALA A 102 -7.82 -0.37 -1.47
N TRP A 103 -7.13 0.13 -0.43
CA TRP A 103 -6.44 1.41 -0.50
C TRP A 103 -5.34 1.41 -1.56
N ILE A 104 -4.52 0.36 -1.62
CA ILE A 104 -3.46 0.22 -2.62
C ILE A 104 -4.04 0.28 -4.03
N LEU A 105 -5.09 -0.48 -4.32
CA LEU A 105 -5.72 -0.52 -5.65
C LEU A 105 -6.26 0.85 -6.10
N ARG A 106 -6.75 1.67 -5.16
CA ARG A 106 -7.24 3.03 -5.45
C ARG A 106 -6.12 4.07 -5.61
N ASN A 107 -4.97 3.84 -4.99
CA ASN A 107 -3.84 4.79 -4.93
C ASN A 107 -2.63 4.33 -5.76
N SER A 108 -2.87 3.46 -6.74
CA SER A 108 -1.81 2.92 -7.59
C SER A 108 -2.30 2.73 -9.03
N TYR A 109 -1.41 2.29 -9.91
CA TYR A 109 -1.76 1.97 -11.28
C TYR A 109 -2.71 0.76 -11.32
N PRO A 110 -3.76 0.75 -12.16
CA PRO A 110 -4.11 1.74 -13.18
C PRO A 110 -5.07 2.85 -12.72
N ALA A 111 -5.59 2.79 -11.48
CA ALA A 111 -6.51 3.81 -10.96
C ALA A 111 -5.90 5.23 -10.96
N ILE A 112 -4.59 5.31 -10.70
CA ILE A 112 -3.78 6.52 -10.83
C ILE A 112 -2.82 6.34 -12.01
N SER A 113 -2.75 7.32 -12.91
CA SER A 113 -1.80 7.32 -14.03
C SER A 113 -0.35 7.39 -13.53
N THR A 114 0.60 6.89 -14.31
CA THR A 114 2.03 6.92 -13.93
C THR A 114 2.58 8.33 -13.70
N THR A 115 2.07 9.33 -14.42
CA THR A 115 2.39 10.74 -14.19
C THR A 115 1.90 11.22 -12.84
N ALA A 116 0.61 11.05 -12.54
CA ALA A 116 0.03 11.47 -11.27
C ALA A 116 0.65 10.73 -10.07
N LEU A 117 0.93 9.43 -10.22
CA LEU A 117 1.60 8.64 -9.20
C LEU A 117 3.05 9.09 -8.97
N SER A 118 3.75 9.53 -10.02
CA SER A 118 5.08 10.13 -9.91
C SER A 118 5.04 11.46 -9.16
N ASP A 119 4.01 12.28 -9.39
CA ASP A 119 3.83 13.54 -8.69
C ASP A 119 3.50 13.34 -7.22
N ASP A 120 2.61 12.39 -6.90
CA ASP A 120 2.30 12.01 -5.51
C ASP A 120 3.55 11.49 -4.78
N LEU A 121 4.38 10.65 -5.42
CA LEU A 121 5.65 10.18 -4.86
C LEU A 121 6.60 11.34 -4.53
N ARG A 122 6.76 12.29 -5.45
CA ARG A 122 7.62 13.47 -5.24
C ARG A 122 7.06 14.36 -4.14
N ALA A 123 5.75 14.59 -4.11
CA ALA A 123 5.08 15.36 -3.07
C ALA A 123 5.24 14.72 -1.68
N ALA A 124 5.27 13.39 -1.62
CA ALA A 124 5.55 12.63 -0.39
C ALA A 124 7.04 12.51 -0.03
N GLY A 125 7.95 13.14 -0.80
CA GLY A 125 9.39 13.18 -0.52
C GLY A 125 10.21 12.01 -1.06
N TYR A 126 9.63 11.15 -1.89
CA TYR A 126 10.35 10.04 -2.50
C TYR A 126 11.14 10.50 -3.74
N ALA A 127 12.46 10.35 -3.69
CA ALA A 127 13.34 10.67 -4.81
C ALA A 127 13.27 9.58 -5.89
N ILE A 128 12.49 9.82 -6.96
CA ILE A 128 12.40 8.94 -8.15
C ILE A 128 13.07 9.53 -9.40
N GLY A 129 13.83 10.61 -9.23
CA GLY A 129 14.45 11.36 -10.32
C GLY A 129 13.46 12.21 -11.13
N ARG A 130 13.93 12.74 -12.27
CA ARG A 130 13.15 13.65 -13.12
C ARG A 130 12.15 12.93 -14.02
N ARG A 131 12.41 11.68 -14.40
CA ARG A 131 11.48 10.89 -15.21
C ARG A 131 10.31 10.43 -14.35
N ASN A 132 9.18 10.18 -14.99
CA ASN A 132 8.07 9.50 -14.36
C ASN A 132 8.39 8.00 -14.23
N ILE A 133 7.75 7.36 -13.27
CA ILE A 133 7.72 5.90 -13.20
C ILE A 133 7.08 5.36 -14.47
N THR A 134 7.54 4.22 -14.94
CA THR A 134 6.97 3.52 -16.08
C THR A 134 5.81 2.62 -15.64
N GLU A 135 4.99 2.15 -16.57
CA GLU A 135 3.89 1.23 -16.25
C GLU A 135 4.40 -0.07 -15.61
N HIS A 136 5.52 -0.63 -16.11
CA HIS A 136 6.09 -1.85 -15.54
C HIS A 136 6.61 -1.64 -14.12
N GLU A 137 7.19 -0.48 -13.82
CA GLU A 137 7.61 -0.14 -12.45
C GLU A 137 6.41 0.07 -11.53
N ALA A 138 5.35 0.71 -12.04
CA ALA A 138 4.12 0.92 -11.30
C ALA A 138 3.45 -0.41 -10.96
N ILE A 139 3.26 -1.29 -11.94
CA ILE A 139 2.70 -2.64 -11.78
C ILE A 139 3.55 -3.46 -10.79
N ALA A 140 4.88 -3.41 -10.92
CA ALA A 140 5.78 -4.15 -10.04
C ALA A 140 5.70 -3.68 -8.59
N GLY A 141 5.72 -2.38 -8.34
CA GLY A 141 5.60 -1.81 -7.00
C GLY A 141 4.25 -2.11 -6.36
N THR A 142 3.15 -1.99 -7.13
CA THR A 142 1.79 -2.33 -6.68
C THR A 142 1.66 -3.81 -6.34
N GLN A 143 2.09 -4.70 -7.23
CA GLN A 143 1.98 -6.15 -7.03
C GLN A 143 2.83 -6.61 -5.82
N ALA A 144 4.03 -6.05 -5.64
CA ALA A 144 4.87 -6.33 -4.47
C ALA A 144 4.21 -5.87 -3.17
N ALA A 145 3.57 -4.70 -3.16
CA ALA A 145 2.85 -4.20 -1.99
C ALA A 145 1.63 -5.07 -1.64
N ILE A 146 0.90 -5.56 -2.65
CA ILE A 146 -0.21 -6.51 -2.46
C ILE A 146 0.33 -7.83 -1.87
N TRP A 147 1.38 -8.42 -2.45
CA TRP A 147 1.96 -9.68 -1.96
C TRP A 147 2.57 -9.61 -0.57
N TYR A 148 3.06 -8.44 -0.15
CA TYR A 148 3.45 -8.23 1.24
C TYR A 148 2.27 -8.48 2.19
N LEU A 149 1.08 -8.00 1.86
CA LEU A 149 -0.13 -8.13 2.68
C LEU A 149 -0.79 -9.51 2.53
N THR A 150 -0.87 -10.05 1.31
CA THR A 150 -1.59 -11.29 1.01
C THR A 150 -0.75 -12.55 1.26
N ASN A 151 0.56 -12.48 1.03
CA ASN A 151 1.45 -13.64 1.10
C ASN A 151 2.59 -13.47 2.13
N GLY A 152 2.84 -12.25 2.63
CA GLY A 152 3.93 -11.98 3.58
C GLY A 152 5.29 -11.81 2.90
N LEU A 153 5.31 -11.60 1.59
CA LEU A 153 6.55 -11.47 0.81
C LEU A 153 7.10 -10.04 0.93
N GLN A 154 8.24 -9.90 1.59
CA GLN A 154 8.91 -8.61 1.75
C GLN A 154 9.78 -8.32 0.53
N LEU A 155 9.52 -7.20 -0.16
CA LEU A 155 10.37 -6.74 -1.26
C LEU A 155 11.79 -6.46 -0.73
N ASP A 156 12.81 -6.82 -1.50
CA ASP A 156 14.17 -6.41 -1.16
C ASP A 156 14.36 -4.90 -1.42
N VAL A 157 14.27 -4.13 -0.34
CA VAL A 157 14.46 -2.68 -0.29
C VAL A 157 15.83 -2.30 0.26
N ARG A 158 16.74 -3.27 0.44
CA ARG A 158 18.04 -3.02 1.05
C ARG A 158 18.96 -2.28 0.06
N PRO A 159 19.54 -1.13 0.43
CA PRO A 159 20.56 -0.50 -0.38
C PRO A 159 21.81 -1.38 -0.50
N LEU A 160 22.27 -1.59 -1.73
CA LEU A 160 23.43 -2.42 -2.08
C LEU A 160 24.77 -1.81 -1.67
N ASN A 161 24.77 -0.51 -1.31
CA ASN A 161 25.92 0.20 -0.80
C ASN A 161 26.06 0.12 0.73
N VAL A 162 25.17 -0.60 1.41
CA VAL A 162 25.22 -0.84 2.85
C VAL A 162 25.79 -2.24 3.12
N PRO A 163 26.94 -2.37 3.80
CA PRO A 163 27.53 -3.65 4.17
C PRO A 163 26.59 -4.56 4.98
N THR A 164 26.65 -5.87 4.77
CA THR A 164 25.99 -6.90 5.62
C THR A 164 26.70 -7.09 6.93
N ARG A 165 28.00 -6.85 6.97
CA ARG A 165 28.82 -6.95 8.17
C ARG A 165 29.88 -5.87 8.18
N ILE A 166 30.10 -5.27 9.34
CA ILE A 166 31.22 -4.39 9.62
C ILE A 166 31.97 -4.98 10.82
N THR A 167 33.29 -5.00 10.75
CA THR A 167 34.15 -5.47 11.85
C THR A 167 35.32 -4.51 11.96
N GLU A 168 35.46 -3.93 13.14
CA GLU A 168 36.47 -2.92 13.42
C GLU A 168 37.60 -3.56 14.21
N ASP A 169 38.83 -3.33 13.77
CA ASP A 169 40.04 -3.67 14.48
C ASP A 169 40.94 -2.41 14.56
N ALA A 170 41.95 -2.42 15.43
CA ALA A 170 42.80 -1.26 15.66
C ALA A 170 43.59 -0.80 14.42
N ARG A 171 43.64 -1.61 13.35
CA ARG A 171 44.41 -1.33 12.12
C ARG A 171 43.54 -1.32 10.87
N ALA A 172 42.25 -1.64 10.96
CA ALA A 172 41.36 -1.66 9.82
C ALA A 172 39.87 -1.71 10.21
N VAL A 173 39.04 -1.10 9.37
CA VAL A 173 37.60 -1.37 9.34
C VAL A 173 37.31 -2.28 8.17
N ARG A 174 36.86 -3.50 8.44
CA ARG A 174 36.50 -4.52 7.43
C ARG A 174 35.01 -4.49 7.19
N VAL A 175 34.62 -4.58 5.92
CA VAL A 175 33.24 -4.63 5.50
C VAL A 175 33.00 -5.78 4.54
N GLU A 176 31.83 -6.38 4.68
CA GLU A 176 31.33 -7.42 3.78
C GLU A 176 30.03 -6.91 3.16
N PHE A 177 29.88 -7.05 1.85
CA PHE A 177 28.64 -6.75 1.15
C PHE A 177 27.83 -8.02 0.89
N ASP A 178 26.52 -7.85 0.65
CA ASP A 178 25.70 -8.89 0.08
C ASP A 178 26.05 -9.03 -1.42
N GLY A 179 26.89 -10.01 -1.76
CA GLY A 179 27.40 -10.23 -3.10
C GLY A 179 28.50 -9.24 -3.53
N ASP A 180 28.91 -9.36 -4.79
CA ASP A 180 30.02 -8.58 -5.34
C ASP A 180 29.59 -7.15 -5.68
N ARG A 181 30.33 -6.15 -5.16
CA ARG A 181 30.00 -4.74 -5.34
C ARG A 181 31.18 -3.97 -5.88
N GLN A 182 30.96 -3.16 -6.92
CA GLN A 182 31.95 -2.18 -7.37
C GLN A 182 31.75 -0.86 -6.63
N LEU A 183 32.80 -0.37 -5.98
CA LEU A 183 32.78 0.91 -5.29
C LEU A 183 33.34 2.01 -6.19
N ALA A 184 32.63 3.13 -6.26
CA ALA A 184 33.08 4.40 -6.85
C ALA A 184 33.69 5.35 -5.81
N GLY A 185 33.53 5.06 -4.52
CA GLY A 185 34.04 5.92 -3.47
C GLY A 185 33.61 5.50 -2.08
N TYR A 186 34.22 6.13 -1.09
CA TYR A 186 33.85 6.02 0.32
C TYR A 186 33.94 7.38 1.01
N ALA A 187 33.24 7.53 2.12
CA ALA A 187 33.35 8.68 3.01
C ALA A 187 33.30 8.19 4.46
N ALA A 188 34.00 8.87 5.35
CA ALA A 188 34.04 8.54 6.77
C ALA A 188 34.39 9.77 7.62
N GLU A 189 34.03 9.71 8.89
CA GLU A 189 34.56 10.60 9.92
C GLU A 189 35.79 9.93 10.54
N VAL A 190 36.90 10.67 10.63
CA VAL A 190 38.18 10.15 11.13
C VAL A 190 38.63 11.00 12.31
N SER A 191 39.16 10.37 13.36
CA SER A 191 39.80 11.07 14.48
C SER A 191 41.17 10.46 14.72
N THR A 192 42.19 11.30 14.91
CA THR A 192 43.61 10.90 15.05
C THR A 192 44.38 11.98 15.80
N HIS A 193 45.35 11.62 16.64
CA HIS A 193 46.17 12.60 17.36
C HIS A 193 47.42 13.01 16.57
N HIS A 194 48.02 12.07 15.84
CA HIS A 194 49.30 12.30 15.14
C HIS A 194 49.16 12.38 13.62
N GLY A 195 47.96 12.16 13.09
CA GLY A 195 47.71 11.94 11.68
C GLY A 195 47.77 10.44 11.34
N ALA A 196 47.12 10.08 10.24
CA ALA A 196 47.07 8.72 9.76
C ALA A 196 46.96 8.65 8.24
N VAL A 197 47.35 7.53 7.65
CA VAL A 197 47.13 7.21 6.25
C VAL A 197 46.11 6.09 6.15
N LEU A 198 45.06 6.30 5.37
CA LEU A 198 44.02 5.32 5.13
C LEU A 198 44.13 4.77 3.71
N THR A 199 44.15 3.45 3.57
CA THR A 199 44.20 2.75 2.25
C THR A 199 43.05 1.76 2.15
N LEU A 200 42.25 1.85 1.08
CA LEU A 200 41.18 0.88 0.83
C LEU A 200 41.78 -0.36 0.16
N GLN A 201 41.42 -1.54 0.66
CA GLN A 201 41.79 -2.82 0.09
C GLN A 201 40.55 -3.63 -0.27
N LYS A 202 40.71 -4.53 -1.26
CA LYS A 202 39.67 -5.43 -1.79
C LYS A 202 40.11 -6.89 -1.71
N SER A 203 39.17 -7.81 -1.54
CA SER A 203 39.45 -9.24 -1.41
C SER A 203 38.28 -10.12 -1.89
N HIS A 204 38.62 -11.28 -2.45
CA HIS A 204 37.65 -12.32 -2.84
C HIS A 204 37.28 -13.26 -1.70
N ASP A 205 38.19 -13.46 -0.74
CA ASP A 205 38.10 -14.53 0.27
C ASP A 205 38.31 -14.02 1.70
N ALA A 206 38.44 -12.70 1.88
CA ALA A 206 38.79 -12.02 3.12
C ALA A 206 40.15 -12.43 3.73
N ARG A 207 40.99 -13.16 2.97
CA ARG A 207 42.33 -13.63 3.40
C ARG A 207 43.43 -12.94 2.59
N HIS A 208 43.27 -12.90 1.27
CA HIS A 208 44.21 -12.25 0.35
C HIS A 208 43.69 -10.86 -0.03
N TRP A 209 44.48 -9.83 0.27
CA TRP A 209 44.07 -8.44 0.15
C TRP A 209 44.95 -7.69 -0.84
N HIS A 210 44.31 -6.85 -1.66
CA HIS A 210 45.01 -6.00 -2.63
C HIS A 210 44.56 -4.55 -2.45
N ASP A 211 45.52 -3.62 -2.57
CA ASP A 211 45.22 -2.19 -2.56
C ASP A 211 44.31 -1.81 -3.72
N VAL A 212 43.30 -1.00 -3.42
CA VAL A 212 42.51 -0.33 -4.45
C VAL A 212 43.33 0.85 -4.96
N ALA A 213 43.60 0.85 -6.27
CA ALA A 213 44.41 1.89 -6.91
C ALA A 213 43.87 3.30 -6.60
N ALA A 214 44.79 4.21 -6.28
CA ALA A 214 44.50 5.60 -5.93
C ALA A 214 43.52 5.80 -4.77
N SER A 215 43.35 4.82 -3.88
CA SER A 215 42.40 4.91 -2.75
C SER A 215 42.98 5.55 -1.47
N THR A 216 44.29 5.78 -1.43
CA THR A 216 44.99 6.34 -0.27
C THR A 216 44.53 7.77 0.05
N VAL A 217 44.38 8.06 1.34
CA VAL A 217 44.07 9.37 1.91
C VAL A 217 44.95 9.61 3.12
N THR A 218 45.68 10.72 3.15
CA THR A 218 46.39 11.21 4.34
C THR A 218 45.46 12.11 5.14
N VAL A 219 45.33 11.83 6.43
CA VAL A 219 44.52 12.56 7.38
C VAL A 219 45.44 13.25 8.38
N PRO A 220 45.38 14.59 8.53
CA PRO A 220 46.23 15.30 9.49
C PRO A 220 45.77 15.05 10.94
N ALA A 221 46.63 15.42 11.89
CA ALA A 221 46.30 15.45 13.31
C ALA A 221 44.99 16.25 13.57
N GLY A 222 44.17 15.75 14.49
CA GLY A 222 42.82 16.26 14.77
C GLY A 222 41.73 15.56 13.95
N GLY A 223 42.06 14.97 12.79
CA GLY A 223 41.11 14.24 11.96
C GLY A 223 40.15 15.13 11.17
N GLY A 224 38.96 14.59 10.85
CA GLY A 224 37.89 15.26 10.14
C GLY A 224 37.12 14.35 9.19
N ARG A 225 36.12 14.92 8.51
CA ARG A 225 35.36 14.23 7.47
C ARG A 225 36.19 14.06 6.21
N ILE A 226 36.35 12.82 5.77
CA ILE A 226 37.01 12.50 4.51
C ILE A 226 36.00 12.01 3.48
N THR A 227 36.28 12.30 2.21
CA THR A 227 35.55 11.73 1.08
C THR A 227 36.55 11.38 -0.01
N LYS A 228 36.51 10.12 -0.46
CA LYS A 228 37.40 9.61 -1.49
C LYS A 228 36.59 9.07 -2.66
N SER A 229 36.85 9.62 -3.84
CA SER A 229 36.43 9.01 -5.12
C SER A 229 37.47 8.03 -5.59
N LEU A 230 37.03 6.93 -6.19
CA LEU A 230 37.86 5.89 -6.76
C LEU A 230 37.80 5.98 -8.29
N GLY A 231 38.90 5.60 -8.95
CA GLY A 231 38.95 5.57 -10.41
C GLY A 231 38.01 4.51 -10.98
N VAL A 232 37.46 4.76 -12.17
CA VAL A 232 36.66 3.77 -12.91
C VAL A 232 37.49 2.50 -13.09
N GLY A 233 36.91 1.34 -12.81
CA GLY A 233 37.60 0.04 -12.95
C GLY A 233 38.46 -0.37 -11.75
N SER A 234 38.75 0.52 -10.79
CA SER A 234 39.64 0.25 -9.65
C SER A 234 39.15 -0.90 -8.75
N THR A 235 37.85 -1.14 -8.73
CA THR A 235 37.18 -2.18 -7.93
C THR A 235 36.53 -3.27 -8.76
N VAL A 236 36.85 -3.37 -10.05
CA VAL A 236 36.39 -4.49 -10.90
C VAL A 236 37.16 -5.76 -10.55
N ALA A 237 36.43 -6.87 -10.43
CA ALA A 237 36.98 -8.19 -10.22
C ALA A 237 36.91 -9.07 -11.47
N HIS A 238 35.82 -8.98 -12.23
CA HIS A 238 35.64 -9.77 -13.44
C HIS A 238 34.70 -9.08 -14.43
N HIS A 239 34.99 -9.25 -15.71
CA HIS A 239 34.10 -8.91 -16.81
C HIS A 239 33.47 -10.20 -17.32
N ARG A 240 32.13 -10.31 -17.27
CA ARG A 240 31.39 -11.37 -17.96
C ARG A 240 30.62 -10.74 -19.11
N HIS A 241 30.80 -11.27 -20.32
CA HIS A 241 30.06 -10.81 -21.48
C HIS A 241 28.55 -10.94 -21.22
N GLY A 242 27.79 -9.85 -21.31
CA GLY A 242 26.34 -9.86 -21.07
C GLY A 242 25.88 -9.70 -19.62
N HIS A 243 26.79 -9.64 -18.64
CA HIS A 243 26.46 -9.29 -17.24
C HIS A 243 27.22 -8.03 -16.82
N PRO A 244 26.68 -7.21 -15.90
CA PRO A 244 27.46 -6.14 -15.28
C PRO A 244 28.75 -6.73 -14.72
N ALA A 245 29.88 -6.06 -14.94
CA ALA A 245 31.13 -6.46 -14.34
C ALA A 245 30.95 -6.52 -12.81
N GLY A 246 31.41 -7.57 -12.15
CA GLY A 246 31.30 -7.71 -10.70
C GLY A 246 32.46 -7.02 -10.00
N GLY A 247 32.20 -6.51 -8.80
CA GLY A 247 33.26 -6.05 -7.90
C GLY A 247 33.68 -7.13 -6.91
N TYR A 248 33.93 -6.74 -5.67
CA TYR A 248 34.34 -7.65 -4.61
C TYR A 248 33.28 -7.69 -3.51
N ARG A 249 33.18 -8.83 -2.83
CA ARG A 249 32.35 -8.98 -1.62
C ARG A 249 33.00 -8.34 -0.40
N HIS A 250 34.33 -8.42 -0.29
CA HIS A 250 35.07 -7.98 0.89
C HIS A 250 35.92 -6.75 0.60
N TYR A 251 35.78 -5.74 1.46
CA TYR A 251 36.63 -4.56 1.47
C TYR A 251 37.14 -4.29 2.89
N ARG A 252 38.27 -3.59 3.01
CA ARG A 252 38.71 -3.03 4.29
C ARG A 252 39.41 -1.72 4.09
N LEU A 253 39.21 -0.79 5.02
CA LEU A 253 39.95 0.46 5.09
C LEU A 253 41.06 0.26 6.12
N VAL A 254 42.29 0.09 5.65
CA VAL A 254 43.49 -0.11 6.50
C VAL A 254 43.95 1.25 7.02
N ILE A 255 44.32 1.27 8.30
CA ILE A 255 44.80 2.43 9.04
C ILE A 255 46.30 2.26 9.29
N ASP A 256 47.09 3.21 8.81
CA ASP A 256 48.50 3.39 9.20
C ASP A 256 48.61 4.67 10.04
N GLY A 257 48.77 4.50 11.35
CA GLY A 257 48.69 5.57 12.35
C GLY A 257 47.72 5.24 13.48
N ASP A 258 47.23 6.27 14.16
CA ASP A 258 46.39 6.17 15.37
C ASP A 258 44.92 6.59 15.13
N ALA A 259 44.40 6.35 13.93
CA ALA A 259 43.06 6.80 13.56
C ALA A 259 41.94 5.86 14.01
N THR A 260 40.82 6.45 14.47
CA THR A 260 39.52 5.79 14.61
C THR A 260 38.57 6.26 13.51
N ILE A 261 37.78 5.33 12.96
CA ILE A 261 36.89 5.58 11.82
C ILE A 261 35.43 5.42 12.30
N ALA A 262 34.58 6.39 11.98
CA ALA A 262 33.14 6.34 12.22
C ALA A 262 32.36 6.73 10.96
N GLY A 263 31.09 6.32 10.87
CA GLY A 263 30.19 6.75 9.80
C GLY A 263 30.65 6.36 8.39
N LEU A 264 31.32 5.20 8.25
CA LEU A 264 31.82 4.73 6.96
C LEU A 264 30.67 4.45 5.99
N THR A 265 30.64 5.16 4.88
CA THR A 265 29.63 5.06 3.82
C THR A 265 30.29 4.83 2.47
N PHE A 266 29.56 4.18 1.55
CA PHE A 266 30.07 3.81 0.25
C PHE A 266 29.18 4.34 -0.88
N ARG A 267 29.82 4.65 -2.01
CA ARG A 267 29.18 4.92 -3.29
C ARG A 267 29.50 3.80 -4.25
N LEU A 268 28.49 3.31 -4.98
CA LEU A 268 28.68 2.28 -6.00
C LEU A 268 29.04 2.90 -7.34
N ASN A 269 29.80 2.16 -8.15
CA ASN A 269 30.07 2.50 -9.55
C ASN A 269 28.89 2.11 -10.46
N GLU A 270 28.08 1.15 -10.03
CA GLU A 270 26.84 0.77 -10.70
C GLU A 270 25.74 1.81 -10.44
N SER A 271 24.85 1.97 -11.42
CA SER A 271 23.72 2.90 -11.36
C SER A 271 22.54 2.41 -10.50
N ARG A 272 22.60 1.19 -9.96
CA ARG A 272 21.49 0.58 -9.21
C ARG A 272 21.82 0.51 -7.72
N LEU A 273 21.10 1.31 -6.93
CA LEU A 273 21.19 1.31 -5.47
C LEU A 273 20.53 0.08 -4.84
N TYR A 274 19.57 -0.54 -5.52
CA TYR A 274 18.79 -1.68 -5.03
C TYR A 274 18.82 -2.83 -6.04
N ARG A 275 18.49 -4.07 -5.59
CA ARG A 275 18.28 -5.21 -6.50
C ARG A 275 17.08 -4.98 -7.43
N ASN A 276 16.04 -4.37 -6.88
CA ASN A 276 14.86 -3.90 -7.59
C ASN A 276 15.14 -2.52 -8.21
N ALA A 277 14.37 -2.13 -9.23
CA ALA A 277 14.44 -0.77 -9.73
C ALA A 277 14.10 0.24 -8.62
N GLU A 278 14.84 1.35 -8.51
CA GLU A 278 14.61 2.33 -7.44
C GLU A 278 13.16 2.84 -7.41
N PRO A 279 12.51 3.21 -8.53
CA PRO A 279 11.10 3.61 -8.51
C PRO A 279 10.15 2.54 -7.96
N VAL A 280 10.45 1.24 -8.16
CA VAL A 280 9.66 0.12 -7.61
C VAL A 280 9.77 0.10 -6.08
N VAL A 281 10.99 0.24 -5.55
CA VAL A 281 11.23 0.31 -4.10
C VAL A 281 10.52 1.52 -3.48
N ARG A 282 10.63 2.69 -4.11
CA ARG A 282 9.97 3.92 -3.62
C ARG A 282 8.45 3.81 -3.65
N LEU A 283 7.89 3.26 -4.72
CA LEU A 283 6.44 3.05 -4.82
C LEU A 283 5.94 2.03 -3.80
N TYR A 284 6.66 0.92 -3.62
CA TYR A 284 6.35 -0.08 -2.60
C TYR A 284 6.28 0.55 -1.19
N ASP A 285 7.29 1.33 -0.80
CA ASP A 285 7.34 2.00 0.51
C ASP A 285 6.20 3.03 0.67
N TYR A 286 5.94 3.83 -0.37
CA TYR A 286 4.84 4.79 -0.40
C TYR A 286 3.49 4.10 -0.20
N LEU A 287 3.24 3.02 -0.94
CA LEU A 287 1.98 2.30 -0.88
C LEU A 287 1.76 1.63 0.48
N LEU A 288 2.78 0.99 1.05
CA LEU A 288 2.65 0.38 2.38
C LEU A 288 2.48 1.42 3.47
N THR A 289 3.15 2.57 3.37
CA THR A 289 2.99 3.68 4.32
C THR A 289 1.57 4.22 4.29
N GLY A 290 1.04 4.49 3.10
CA GLY A 290 -0.33 4.98 2.93
C GLY A 290 -1.37 3.93 3.33
N ALA A 291 -1.17 2.66 3.01
CA ALA A 291 -2.07 1.58 3.42
C ALA A 291 -2.11 1.40 4.95
N ARG A 292 -0.97 1.52 5.65
CA ARG A 292 -0.92 1.50 7.13
C ARG A 292 -1.60 2.73 7.74
N ALA A 293 -1.43 3.90 7.14
CA ALA A 293 -2.16 5.10 7.56
C ALA A 293 -3.67 4.91 7.36
N ALA A 294 -4.07 4.36 6.22
CA ALA A 294 -5.45 4.03 5.90
C ALA A 294 -6.05 3.03 6.87
N ARG A 295 -5.33 1.98 7.27
CA ARG A 295 -5.79 1.03 8.30
C ARG A 295 -6.05 1.72 9.64
N ARG A 296 -5.17 2.66 10.05
CA ARG A 296 -5.34 3.41 11.31
C ARG A 296 -6.50 4.40 11.26
N ALA A 297 -6.78 4.96 10.08
CA ALA A 297 -7.91 5.85 9.84
C ALA A 297 -9.19 5.09 9.40
N ALA A 298 -9.11 3.79 9.15
CA ALA A 298 -10.21 2.99 8.64
C ALA A 298 -11.28 2.91 9.72
N MET A 299 -12.40 3.56 9.43
CA MET A 299 -13.57 3.54 10.25
C MET A 299 -14.63 2.67 9.57
N VAL A 300 -15.33 1.86 10.35
CA VAL A 300 -16.47 1.13 9.82
C VAL A 300 -17.65 2.10 9.72
N PRO A 301 -18.27 2.30 8.54
CA PRO A 301 -19.41 3.19 8.43
C PRO A 301 -20.50 2.82 9.44
N GLU A 302 -20.88 3.80 10.24
CA GLU A 302 -21.86 3.65 11.31
C GLU A 302 -22.84 4.81 11.30
N LEU A 303 -24.04 4.53 11.80
CA LEU A 303 -25.10 5.51 11.97
C LEU A 303 -25.33 5.67 13.48
N GLU A 304 -24.88 6.79 14.03
CA GLU A 304 -25.06 7.13 15.43
C GLU A 304 -26.49 7.63 15.67
N THR A 305 -27.12 7.06 16.71
CA THR A 305 -28.52 7.31 17.07
C THR A 305 -28.70 7.65 18.56
N VAL A 306 -27.62 8.00 19.26
CA VAL A 306 -27.59 8.16 20.73
C VAL A 306 -28.65 9.14 21.24
N ASP A 307 -28.89 10.23 20.51
CA ASP A 307 -29.90 11.24 20.84
C ASP A 307 -31.13 11.18 19.90
N ALA A 308 -31.21 10.15 19.06
CA ALA A 308 -32.24 10.06 18.04
C ALA A 308 -33.61 9.75 18.67
N GLY A 309 -34.58 10.61 18.36
CA GLY A 309 -35.98 10.42 18.71
C GLY A 309 -36.89 10.47 17.50
N VAL A 310 -38.17 10.16 17.74
CA VAL A 310 -39.24 10.33 16.76
C VAL A 310 -40.17 11.40 17.31
N ASP A 311 -40.23 12.55 16.66
CA ASP A 311 -41.12 13.65 17.03
C ASP A 311 -41.80 14.23 15.79
N ALA A 312 -43.13 14.35 15.83
CA ALA A 312 -43.96 14.96 14.77
C ALA A 312 -43.64 14.50 13.32
N GLY A 313 -43.23 13.24 13.12
CA GLY A 313 -42.87 12.69 11.81
C GLY A 313 -41.42 12.97 11.39
N LEU A 314 -40.59 13.50 12.28
CA LEU A 314 -39.15 13.66 12.11
C LEU A 314 -38.40 12.63 12.96
N ILE A 315 -37.48 11.89 12.35
CA ILE A 315 -36.61 10.92 13.02
C ILE A 315 -35.17 11.45 13.02
N GLY A 316 -34.58 11.62 14.21
CA GLY A 316 -33.21 12.08 14.38
C GLY A 316 -32.97 12.80 15.72
N PRO A 317 -31.80 13.43 15.92
CA PRO A 317 -30.72 13.57 14.95
C PRO A 317 -30.02 12.23 14.65
N LEU A 318 -29.71 12.02 13.38
CA LEU A 318 -28.86 10.92 12.90
C LEU A 318 -27.50 11.50 12.51
N ARG A 319 -26.41 10.82 12.89
CA ARG A 319 -25.05 11.22 12.50
C ARG A 319 -24.36 10.09 11.76
N LEU A 320 -23.82 10.40 10.59
CA LEU A 320 -23.01 9.45 9.83
C LEU A 320 -21.56 9.51 10.28
N VAL A 321 -21.10 8.39 10.81
CA VAL A 321 -19.72 8.18 11.18
C VAL A 321 -19.06 7.48 9.98
N ILE A 322 -18.39 8.26 9.15
CA ILE A 322 -17.82 7.86 7.86
C ILE A 322 -16.49 8.58 7.62
N SER A 323 -15.66 8.05 6.74
CA SER A 323 -14.32 8.59 6.48
C SER A 323 -14.26 9.74 5.48
N ASP A 324 -15.29 9.91 4.65
CA ASP A 324 -15.40 10.97 3.64
C ASP A 324 -16.89 11.31 3.46
N ALA A 325 -17.21 12.43 2.83
CA ALA A 325 -18.59 12.82 2.59
C ALA A 325 -19.32 11.79 1.71
N ALA A 326 -20.57 11.46 2.05
CA ALA A 326 -21.34 10.44 1.36
C ALA A 326 -22.69 10.96 0.89
N ALA A 327 -23.14 10.48 -0.26
CA ALA A 327 -24.52 10.69 -0.67
C ALA A 327 -25.42 9.77 0.17
N VAL A 328 -26.54 10.31 0.65
CA VAL A 328 -27.51 9.55 1.45
C VAL A 328 -28.85 9.62 0.75
N ARG A 329 -29.51 8.48 0.65
CA ARG A 329 -30.86 8.34 0.11
C ARG A 329 -31.71 7.57 1.09
N ALA A 330 -32.98 7.89 1.16
CA ALA A 330 -33.96 7.11 1.89
C ALA A 330 -34.82 6.31 0.91
N SER A 331 -35.43 5.23 1.39
CA SER A 331 -36.49 4.52 0.69
C SER A 331 -37.61 5.47 0.24
N ASP A 332 -38.39 5.06 -0.77
CA ASP A 332 -39.49 5.88 -1.30
C ASP A 332 -40.47 6.31 -0.18
N GLY A 333 -40.92 7.56 -0.24
CA GLY A 333 -41.84 8.14 0.75
C GLY A 333 -41.17 8.82 1.95
N TYR A 334 -39.85 8.98 1.93
CA TYR A 334 -39.08 9.68 2.96
C TYR A 334 -38.16 10.75 2.37
N ASP A 335 -38.03 11.88 3.06
CA ASP A 335 -37.08 12.94 2.71
C ASP A 335 -35.95 13.01 3.74
N ILE A 336 -34.74 13.28 3.26
CA ILE A 336 -33.59 13.58 4.13
C ILE A 336 -33.50 15.09 4.28
N VAL A 337 -33.45 15.57 5.52
CA VAL A 337 -33.46 17.00 5.83
C VAL A 337 -32.35 17.38 6.80
N GLY A 338 -31.81 18.58 6.66
CA GLY A 338 -30.79 19.13 7.55
C GLY A 338 -31.40 19.61 8.86
N ALA A 339 -30.54 20.07 9.78
CA ALA A 339 -30.96 20.70 11.03
C ALA A 339 -31.79 21.99 10.83
N ASP A 340 -31.70 22.62 9.66
CA ASP A 340 -32.50 23.76 9.23
C ASP A 340 -33.89 23.36 8.66
N GLY A 341 -34.18 22.06 8.56
CA GLY A 341 -35.40 21.52 7.98
C GLY A 341 -35.45 21.51 6.45
N ALA A 342 -34.40 22.00 5.78
CA ALA A 342 -34.29 21.99 4.33
C ALA A 342 -33.88 20.61 3.82
N THR A 343 -34.35 20.22 2.64
CA THR A 343 -33.99 18.93 2.03
C THR A 343 -32.50 18.90 1.68
N VAL A 344 -31.81 17.86 2.14
CA VAL A 344 -30.39 17.64 1.84
C VAL A 344 -30.24 17.13 0.41
N THR A 345 -29.55 17.90 -0.42
CA THR A 345 -29.24 17.55 -1.82
C THR A 345 -27.75 17.36 -2.08
N LYS A 346 -26.91 17.66 -1.08
CA LYS A 346 -25.45 17.55 -1.14
C LYS A 346 -24.98 16.35 -0.32
N PRO A 347 -23.80 15.78 -0.62
CA PRO A 347 -23.19 14.76 0.23
C PRO A 347 -23.05 15.24 1.69
N ILE A 348 -23.44 14.39 2.62
CA ILE A 348 -23.38 14.62 4.07
C ILE A 348 -21.93 14.40 4.52
N ARG A 349 -21.37 15.36 5.27
CA ARG A 349 -20.00 15.28 5.79
C ARG A 349 -19.92 14.35 7.00
N PRO A 350 -18.73 13.84 7.34
CA PRO A 350 -18.52 13.09 8.57
C PRO A 350 -19.06 13.84 9.80
N HIS A 351 -19.84 13.16 10.63
CA HIS A 351 -20.49 13.68 11.85
C HIS A 351 -21.51 14.80 11.65
N GLU A 352 -21.89 15.14 10.40
CA GLU A 352 -22.96 16.09 10.14
C GLU A 352 -24.31 15.48 10.53
N GLU A 353 -25.13 16.28 11.22
CA GLU A 353 -26.47 15.89 11.65
C GLU A 353 -27.47 16.01 10.51
N PHE A 354 -28.31 15.01 10.36
CA PHE A 354 -29.46 15.03 9.49
C PHE A 354 -30.63 14.30 10.13
N PHE A 355 -31.79 14.48 9.52
CA PHE A 355 -33.05 13.90 9.99
C PHE A 355 -33.77 13.24 8.82
N LEU A 356 -34.59 12.26 9.14
CA LEU A 356 -35.51 11.64 8.21
C LEU A 356 -36.91 12.20 8.44
N ARG A 357 -37.53 12.76 7.39
CA ARG A 357 -38.94 13.14 7.42
C ARG A 357 -39.78 11.98 6.90
N ALA A 358 -40.71 11.51 7.73
CA ALA A 358 -41.54 10.34 7.49
C ALA A 358 -43.03 10.68 7.57
N ALA A 359 -43.85 9.96 6.81
CA ALA A 359 -45.30 10.00 7.01
C ALA A 359 -45.68 9.45 8.40
N PRO A 360 -46.76 9.94 9.05
CA PRO A 360 -47.10 9.62 10.45
C PRO A 360 -47.30 8.12 10.78
N GLN A 361 -47.55 7.28 9.78
CA GLN A 361 -47.81 5.83 9.95
C GLN A 361 -46.56 4.97 9.71
N SER A 362 -45.45 5.58 9.32
CA SER A 362 -44.19 4.93 9.01
C SER A 362 -43.52 4.36 10.26
N ARG A 363 -42.97 3.15 10.15
CA ARG A 363 -42.30 2.46 11.27
C ARG A 363 -40.90 1.95 10.94
N ALA A 364 -40.55 1.96 9.66
CA ALA A 364 -39.28 1.46 9.20
C ALA A 364 -38.85 2.19 7.93
N ALA A 365 -37.57 2.49 7.81
CA ALA A 365 -36.97 3.05 6.60
C ALA A 365 -35.61 2.41 6.33
N THR A 366 -35.22 2.35 5.07
CA THR A 366 -33.85 2.00 4.70
C THR A 366 -33.14 3.25 4.23
N LEU A 367 -32.01 3.56 4.85
CA LEU A 367 -31.07 4.57 4.36
C LEU A 367 -29.99 3.89 3.54
N THR A 368 -29.83 4.32 2.31
CA THR A 368 -28.73 3.93 1.42
C THR A 368 -27.67 5.02 1.45
N VAL A 369 -26.51 4.67 1.99
CA VAL A 369 -25.33 5.54 2.11
C VAL A 369 -24.32 5.13 1.06
N GLU A 370 -24.06 6.04 0.13
CA GLU A 370 -23.20 5.88 -1.02
C GLU A 370 -21.88 6.62 -0.74
N ILE A 371 -20.87 5.88 -0.27
CA ILE A 371 -19.54 6.42 0.03
C ILE A 371 -18.71 6.33 -1.26
N PRO A 372 -18.31 7.47 -1.85
CA PRO A 372 -17.56 7.47 -3.10
C PRO A 372 -16.23 6.75 -2.92
N GLY A 373 -15.83 5.99 -3.94
CA GLY A 373 -14.51 5.36 -4.04
C GLY A 373 -13.41 6.36 -4.36
N ASN A 374 -13.36 7.49 -3.65
CA ASN A 374 -12.34 8.53 -3.82
C ASN A 374 -10.95 7.89 -3.69
N PRO A 375 -10.02 8.14 -4.63
CA PRO A 375 -8.66 7.63 -4.54
C PRO A 375 -8.04 7.88 -3.17
N ARG A 376 -8.29 9.04 -2.57
CA ARG A 376 -7.74 9.43 -1.27
C ARG A 376 -8.64 9.08 -0.07
N GLY A 377 -9.78 8.44 -0.28
CA GLY A 377 -10.74 8.06 0.75
C GLY A 377 -10.43 6.71 1.42
N PHE A 378 -10.99 6.50 2.61
CA PHE A 378 -10.85 5.27 3.40
C PHE A 378 -12.09 4.36 3.29
N GLY A 379 -11.98 3.09 3.70
CA GLY A 379 -13.15 2.21 3.90
C GLY A 379 -13.55 1.26 2.77
N GLY A 380 -12.81 1.16 1.66
CA GLY A 380 -13.20 0.28 0.54
C GLY A 380 -13.09 -1.23 0.79
N ARG A 381 -13.90 -2.02 0.08
CA ARG A 381 -13.84 -3.49 0.00
C ARG A 381 -13.11 -3.92 -1.27
N VAL A 382 -12.46 -5.07 -1.25
CA VAL A 382 -11.82 -5.64 -2.45
C VAL A 382 -12.82 -6.58 -3.12
N ILE A 383 -13.08 -6.37 -4.40
CA ILE A 383 -13.77 -7.36 -5.21
C ILE A 383 -12.74 -8.36 -5.70
N THR A 384 -12.91 -9.63 -5.32
CA THR A 384 -12.01 -10.71 -5.74
C THR A 384 -12.60 -11.48 -6.91
N GLY A 385 -11.83 -11.70 -7.96
CA GLY A 385 -12.15 -12.67 -8.99
C GLY A 385 -11.62 -14.06 -8.59
N VAL A 386 -12.51 -15.03 -8.44
CA VAL A 386 -12.16 -16.44 -8.18
C VAL A 386 -12.59 -17.29 -9.38
N ALA A 387 -11.73 -18.21 -9.81
CA ALA A 387 -12.05 -19.10 -10.91
C ALA A 387 -13.15 -20.12 -10.52
N ARG A 388 -14.00 -20.51 -11.48
CA ARG A 388 -15.15 -21.42 -11.24
C ARG A 388 -14.94 -22.88 -11.67
N ASP A 389 -13.90 -23.20 -12.42
CA ASP A 389 -13.73 -24.51 -13.06
C ASP A 389 -13.23 -25.59 -12.05
N GLU A 390 -13.37 -26.90 -12.29
CA GLU A 390 -13.04 -27.94 -11.28
C GLU A 390 -11.53 -28.06 -10.94
N VAL A 391 -10.64 -27.48 -11.77
CA VAL A 391 -9.20 -27.32 -11.50
C VAL A 391 -8.91 -26.00 -10.73
N ALA A 392 -9.94 -25.20 -10.44
CA ALA A 392 -9.86 -23.80 -10.02
C ALA A 392 -9.33 -23.55 -8.62
N ASP A 393 -9.29 -24.54 -7.73
CA ASP A 393 -8.69 -24.35 -6.41
C ASP A 393 -7.19 -24.02 -6.49
N SER A 394 -6.56 -24.26 -7.65
CA SER A 394 -5.16 -23.91 -7.93
C SER A 394 -4.98 -22.61 -8.75
N TYR A 395 -6.04 -22.05 -9.32
CA TYR A 395 -5.92 -20.87 -10.18
C TYR A 395 -5.81 -19.59 -9.37
N THR A 396 -4.98 -18.67 -9.85
CA THR A 396 -4.69 -17.41 -9.17
C THR A 396 -5.98 -16.63 -8.87
N PRO A 397 -6.37 -16.45 -7.59
CA PRO A 397 -7.39 -15.45 -7.24
C PRO A 397 -6.82 -14.07 -7.53
N VAL A 398 -7.69 -13.16 -7.99
CA VAL A 398 -7.25 -11.81 -8.38
C VAL A 398 -8.05 -10.73 -7.68
N ALA A 399 -7.42 -9.59 -7.39
CA ALA A 399 -8.09 -8.39 -6.93
C ALA A 399 -8.38 -7.48 -8.12
N LEU A 400 -9.64 -7.13 -8.33
CA LEU A 400 -10.03 -6.29 -9.47
C LEU A 400 -9.63 -4.84 -9.20
N ALA A 401 -8.88 -4.23 -10.12
CA ALA A 401 -8.46 -2.84 -10.07
C ALA A 401 -9.51 -1.93 -10.72
N VAL A 402 -10.78 -2.09 -10.33
CA VAL A 402 -11.88 -1.24 -10.78
C VAL A 402 -12.27 -0.27 -9.68
N PRO A 403 -12.71 0.96 -10.00
CA PRO A 403 -13.36 1.81 -9.03
C PRO A 403 -14.54 1.09 -8.37
N VAL A 404 -14.54 1.05 -7.04
CA VAL A 404 -15.61 0.44 -6.24
C VAL A 404 -16.19 1.52 -5.34
N GLN A 405 -17.49 1.77 -5.50
CA GLN A 405 -18.27 2.56 -4.55
C GLN A 405 -18.67 1.65 -3.40
N LEU A 406 -18.55 2.14 -2.16
CA LEU A 406 -19.07 1.41 -1.01
C LEU A 406 -20.50 1.86 -0.76
N VAL A 407 -21.46 0.94 -0.89
CA VAL A 407 -22.85 1.17 -0.53
C VAL A 407 -23.11 0.52 0.81
N VAL A 408 -23.61 1.30 1.77
CA VAL A 408 -23.98 0.85 3.10
C VAL A 408 -25.46 1.12 3.28
N GLU A 409 -26.21 0.07 3.59
CA GLU A 409 -27.62 0.21 3.94
C GLU A 409 -27.77 0.16 5.45
N PHE A 410 -28.55 1.10 5.99
CA PHE A 410 -29.00 1.08 7.37
C PHE A 410 -30.51 0.91 7.38
N ASP A 411 -30.99 -0.23 7.84
CA ASP A 411 -32.41 -0.40 8.14
C ASP A 411 -32.67 0.18 9.52
N LEU A 412 -33.65 1.07 9.59
CA LEU A 412 -34.11 1.72 10.80
C LEU A 412 -35.50 1.21 11.13
N ASP A 413 -35.73 0.83 12.38
CA ASP A 413 -37.04 0.45 12.92
C ASP A 413 -37.34 1.27 14.18
N TRP A 414 -38.55 1.83 14.30
CA TRP A 414 -38.97 2.62 15.46
C TRP A 414 -40.43 2.39 15.86
N ALA A 415 -40.73 2.63 17.14
CA ALA A 415 -42.10 2.60 17.65
C ALA A 415 -42.80 3.95 17.43
N VAL A 416 -44.11 3.92 17.16
CA VAL A 416 -44.92 5.15 17.03
C VAL A 416 -45.17 5.71 18.44
N ALA A 417 -44.93 7.00 18.64
CA ALA A 417 -45.33 7.69 19.86
C ALA A 417 -46.87 7.70 19.96
N GLY A 418 -47.42 6.77 20.75
CA GLY A 418 -48.85 6.71 21.04
C GLY A 418 -49.48 5.30 20.97
N SER A 419 -49.08 4.40 21.87
CA SER A 419 -50.04 3.43 22.42
C SER A 419 -49.79 3.25 23.91
N ALA A 420 -50.08 4.30 24.69
CA ALA A 420 -50.46 4.07 26.08
C ALA A 420 -51.76 3.27 26.03
N ALA A 421 -51.68 1.98 26.33
CA ALA A 421 -52.83 1.10 26.45
C ALA A 421 -53.82 1.72 27.42
N LYS A 422 -55.02 2.05 26.94
CA LYS A 422 -56.20 2.17 27.80
C LYS A 422 -56.43 0.79 28.40
N SER A 423 -55.93 0.58 29.60
CA SER A 423 -56.39 -0.48 30.49
C SER A 423 -57.75 -0.04 31.02
N ASP A 424 -58.83 -0.51 30.40
CA ASP A 424 -60.14 -0.54 31.03
C ASP A 424 -60.07 -1.48 32.25
N ARG A 425 -60.27 -0.91 33.45
CA ARG A 425 -61.08 -1.47 34.52
C ARG A 425 -61.44 -0.42 35.55
#